data_AF-A0A6A5RS12-F1
#
_entry.id   AF-A0A6A5RS12-F1
#
_cell.length_a   1.000
_cell.length_b   1.000
_cell.length_c   1.000
_cell.angle_alpha   90.00
_cell.angle_beta   90.00
_cell.angle_gamma   90.00
#
_symmetry.space_group_name_H-M   'P 1'
#
loop_
_entity.id
_entity.type
_entity.pdbx_description
1 polymer ?
#
loop_
_entity_poly.entity_id
_entity_poly.type
_entity_poly.pdbx_seq_one_letter_code
_entity_poly.pdbx_strand_id
1 'polypeptide(L)'
;MTDPDLMMNNNTYFDQVRHWLVTDLSTGPDGALNIDQGQEISPYLGPAPLPNYLYSLPHRYVFIVAGGSGPKTYIAAISGKQDEAQDLKGRWGFNAQKLIEQKGLKAEAANVMGMHGTLASAVTNVGLMGQAAVSKNPQSSEIISLFNSSEINMF
;
A
#
# COMPACT_ATOMS: atom_id res chain seq x y z
N MET A 1 -7.66 -1.32 -2.15
CA MET A 1 -7.42 -2.59 -1.45
C MET A 1 -6.74 -2.31 -0.12
N THR A 2 -7.28 -2.87 0.96
CA THR A 2 -6.80 -2.64 2.32
C THR A 2 -6.74 -3.96 3.11
N ASP A 3 -5.81 -4.07 4.05
CA ASP A 3 -5.65 -5.20 4.97
C ASP A 3 -5.90 -4.70 6.41
N PRO A 4 -7.02 -5.08 7.05
CA PRO A 4 -7.34 -4.69 8.42
C PRO A 4 -6.66 -5.59 9.48
N ASP A 5 -5.84 -6.57 9.09
CA ASP A 5 -5.40 -7.67 9.96
C ASP A 5 -3.89 -7.69 10.25
N LEU A 6 -3.18 -6.56 10.05
CA LEU A 6 -1.70 -6.47 10.06
C LEU A 6 -0.97 -7.29 11.15
N MET A 7 -1.41 -7.18 12.41
CA MET A 7 -0.81 -7.92 13.55
C MET A 7 -1.81 -8.86 14.23
N MET A 8 -3.11 -8.64 14.00
CA MET A 8 -4.23 -9.37 14.57
C MET A 8 -5.50 -9.01 13.80
N ASN A 9 -6.54 -9.84 13.90
CA ASN A 9 -7.82 -9.57 13.25
C ASN A 9 -8.40 -8.22 13.69
N ASN A 10 -8.84 -7.39 12.74
CA ASN A 10 -9.36 -6.04 12.99
C ASN A 10 -8.41 -5.24 13.90
N ASN A 11 -7.17 -5.10 13.48
CA ASN A 11 -6.14 -4.42 14.25
C ASN A 11 -6.53 -2.96 14.54
N THR A 12 -6.96 -2.69 15.77
CA THR A 12 -7.32 -1.33 16.22
C THR A 12 -6.11 -0.48 16.60
N TYR A 13 -4.91 -1.07 16.66
CA TYR A 13 -3.68 -0.36 17.08
C TYR A 13 -2.96 0.35 15.92
N PHE A 14 -3.06 -0.19 14.71
CA PHE A 14 -2.31 0.30 13.53
C PHE A 14 -3.22 0.69 12.35
N ASP A 15 -4.54 0.71 12.58
CA ASP A 15 -5.57 0.75 11.54
C ASP A 15 -5.29 -0.29 10.44
N GLN A 16 -5.62 0.03 9.19
CA GLN A 16 -5.49 -0.85 8.05
C GLN A 16 -4.21 -0.54 7.27
N VAL A 17 -3.74 -1.53 6.51
CA VAL A 17 -2.63 -1.34 5.56
C VAL A 17 -3.16 -1.16 4.16
N ARG A 18 -2.78 -0.07 3.51
CA ARG A 18 -3.12 0.19 2.11
C ARG A 18 -2.25 -0.64 1.16
N HIS A 19 -2.84 -1.68 0.56
CA HIS A 19 -2.17 -2.50 -0.44
C HIS A 19 -2.24 -1.90 -1.84
N TRP A 20 -3.33 -1.20 -2.17
CA TRP A 20 -3.51 -0.60 -3.49
C TRP A 20 -4.55 0.52 -3.45
N LEU A 21 -4.29 1.64 -4.12
CA LEU A 21 -5.24 2.75 -4.25
C LEU A 21 -5.11 3.41 -5.62
N VAL A 22 -6.20 3.39 -6.37
CA VAL A 22 -6.36 4.04 -7.67
C VAL A 22 -7.57 4.96 -7.59
N THR A 23 -7.45 6.18 -8.12
CA THR A 23 -8.52 7.17 -8.17
C THR A 23 -8.85 7.52 -9.61
N ASP A 24 -9.92 8.28 -9.82
CA ASP A 24 -10.33 8.76 -11.15
C ASP A 24 -10.55 7.63 -12.17
N LEU A 25 -11.00 6.46 -11.68
CA LEU A 25 -11.39 5.32 -12.52
C LEU A 25 -12.58 5.69 -13.41
N SER A 26 -12.55 5.23 -14.66
CA SER A 26 -13.69 5.30 -15.56
C SER A 26 -14.38 3.93 -15.65
N THR A 27 -15.67 3.93 -15.99
CA THR A 27 -16.41 2.70 -16.30
C THR A 27 -16.59 2.57 -17.81
N GLY A 28 -16.34 1.37 -18.33
CA GLY A 28 -16.69 1.01 -19.69
C GLY A 28 -18.21 0.90 -19.92
N PRO A 29 -18.64 0.74 -21.18
CA PRO A 29 -20.07 0.60 -21.53
C PRO A 29 -20.77 -0.62 -20.90
N ASP A 30 -20.00 -1.63 -20.53
CA ASP A 30 -20.43 -2.86 -19.86
C ASP A 30 -20.38 -2.77 -18.32
N GLY A 31 -20.00 -1.61 -17.78
CA GLY A 31 -19.81 -1.39 -16.34
C GLY A 31 -18.47 -1.91 -15.80
N ALA A 32 -17.57 -2.40 -16.66
CA ALA A 32 -16.22 -2.77 -16.23
C ALA A 32 -15.41 -1.53 -15.82
N LEU A 33 -14.60 -1.64 -14.77
CA LEU A 33 -13.69 -0.56 -14.35
C LEU A 33 -12.44 -0.56 -15.23
N ASN A 34 -12.11 0.59 -15.84
CA ASN A 34 -10.89 0.79 -16.60
C ASN A 34 -9.80 1.33 -15.68
N ILE A 35 -8.94 0.43 -15.19
CA ILE A 35 -7.92 0.77 -14.20
C ILE A 35 -6.76 1.55 -14.83
N ASP A 36 -6.43 1.26 -16.09
CA ASP A 36 -5.33 1.91 -16.82
C ASP A 36 -5.52 3.42 -17.06
N GLN A 37 -6.76 3.90 -16.95
CA GLN A 37 -7.10 5.31 -17.09
C GLN A 37 -7.15 6.06 -15.76
N GLY A 38 -7.08 5.33 -14.64
CA GLY A 38 -7.09 5.91 -13.31
C GLY A 38 -5.73 6.48 -12.90
N GLN A 39 -5.74 7.34 -11.90
CA GLN A 39 -4.54 7.81 -11.24
C GLN A 39 -4.14 6.83 -10.13
N GLU A 40 -3.01 6.13 -10.31
CA GLU A 40 -2.47 5.26 -9.26
C GLU A 40 -1.82 6.09 -8.15
N ILE A 41 -2.48 6.14 -6.98
CA ILE A 41 -2.01 6.87 -5.80
C ILE A 41 -1.08 6.01 -4.95
N SER A 42 -1.30 4.71 -4.92
CA SER A 42 -0.42 3.75 -4.25
C SER A 42 -0.33 2.49 -5.09
N PRO A 43 0.85 2.20 -5.67
CA PRO A 43 1.06 1.02 -6.49
C PRO A 43 0.63 -0.26 -5.79
N TYR A 44 0.18 -1.23 -6.60
CA TYR A 44 -0.21 -2.53 -6.08
C TYR A 44 0.94 -3.19 -5.32
N LEU A 45 0.69 -3.52 -4.06
CA LEU A 45 1.56 -4.33 -3.22
C LEU A 45 0.83 -5.61 -2.87
N GLY A 46 1.35 -6.74 -3.34
CA GLY A 46 0.72 -8.05 -3.16
C GLY A 46 0.59 -8.48 -1.70
N PRO A 47 -0.33 -9.43 -1.40
CA PRO A 47 -0.41 -10.07 -0.10
C PRO A 47 0.92 -10.65 0.37
N ALA A 48 1.37 -10.25 1.56
CA ALA A 48 2.56 -10.80 2.20
C ALA A 48 2.35 -11.01 3.71
N PRO A 49 1.28 -11.73 4.13
CA PRO A 49 1.03 -11.99 5.54
C PRO A 49 2.22 -12.76 6.13
N LEU A 50 2.69 -12.38 7.33
CA LEU A 50 3.72 -13.16 7.99
C LEU A 50 3.18 -14.56 8.30
N PRO A 51 3.98 -15.63 8.15
CA PRO A 51 3.64 -16.91 8.75
C PRO A 51 3.62 -16.71 10.26
N ASN A 52 2.43 -16.52 10.82
CA ASN A 52 2.26 -16.36 12.24
C ASN A 52 2.33 -17.76 12.89
N TYR A 53 3.44 -18.05 13.57
CA TYR A 53 3.70 -19.35 14.19
C TYR A 53 2.84 -19.61 15.44
N LEU A 54 2.21 -18.57 16.02
CA LEU A 54 1.37 -18.70 17.21
C LEU A 54 -0.13 -18.72 16.87
N TYR A 55 -0.55 -17.97 15.85
CA TYR A 55 -1.92 -17.96 15.35
C TYR A 55 -1.93 -17.68 13.84
N SER A 56 -1.91 -18.72 13.00
CA SER A 56 -2.08 -18.61 11.54
C SER A 56 -3.51 -18.19 11.19
N LEU A 57 -3.85 -16.93 11.44
CA LEU A 57 -5.12 -16.36 11.01
C LEU A 57 -4.93 -15.72 9.62
N PRO A 58 -5.77 -16.08 8.64
CA PRO A 58 -5.67 -15.50 7.30
C PRO A 58 -5.94 -14.00 7.37
N HIS A 59 -5.07 -13.21 6.75
CA HIS A 59 -5.30 -11.78 6.55
C HIS A 59 -6.41 -11.60 5.51
N ARG A 60 -7.28 -10.62 5.74
CA ARG A 60 -8.36 -10.25 4.80
C ARG A 60 -7.93 -9.07 3.95
N TYR A 61 -7.79 -9.33 2.66
CA TYR A 61 -7.58 -8.28 1.69
C TYR A 61 -8.92 -7.83 1.13
N VAL A 62 -9.32 -6.60 1.48
CA VAL A 62 -10.62 -6.04 1.13
C VAL A 62 -10.46 -5.10 -0.06
N PHE A 63 -11.12 -5.42 -1.15
CA PHE A 63 -11.30 -4.56 -2.32
C PHE A 63 -12.58 -3.76 -2.15
N ILE A 64 -12.51 -2.44 -2.36
CA ILE A 64 -13.64 -1.53 -2.21
C ILE A 64 -13.64 -0.63 -3.44
N VAL A 65 -14.79 -0.56 -4.12
CA VAL A 65 -15.07 0.41 -5.17
C VAL A 65 -15.97 1.47 -4.56
N ALA A 66 -15.59 2.73 -4.69
CA ALA A 66 -16.36 3.85 -4.19
C ALA A 66 -16.50 4.93 -5.27
N GLY A 67 -17.73 5.41 -5.45
CA GLY A 67 -18.11 6.41 -6.45
C GLY A 67 -18.80 7.61 -5.83
N GLY A 68 -18.77 8.74 -6.54
CA GLY A 68 -19.43 9.98 -6.12
C GLY A 68 -18.84 11.23 -6.78
N SER A 69 -19.46 12.38 -6.55
CA SER A 69 -19.02 13.70 -7.04
C SER A 69 -17.98 14.37 -6.13
N GLY A 70 -17.26 13.58 -5.34
CA GLY A 70 -16.30 14.04 -4.35
C GLY A 70 -15.12 14.83 -4.93
N PRO A 71 -14.41 15.63 -4.12
CA PRO A 71 -13.27 16.40 -4.58
C PRO A 71 -12.10 15.50 -5.03
N LYS A 72 -11.58 15.76 -6.23
CA LYS A 72 -10.53 14.98 -6.91
C LYS A 72 -9.12 15.04 -6.28
N THR A 73 -8.92 15.90 -5.27
CA THR A 73 -7.60 16.06 -4.64
C THR A 73 -7.41 15.08 -3.48
N TYR A 74 -6.67 13.99 -3.69
CA TYR A 74 -6.47 12.92 -2.69
C TYR A 74 -5.26 13.13 -1.76
N ILE A 75 -4.62 14.31 -1.83
CA ILE A 75 -3.31 14.63 -1.22
C ILE A 75 -3.20 14.28 0.29
N ALA A 76 -4.29 14.41 1.06
CA ALA A 76 -4.28 14.16 2.52
C ALA A 76 -4.79 12.78 2.96
N ALA A 77 -5.33 11.95 2.05
CA ALA A 77 -5.71 10.56 2.35
C ALA A 77 -4.50 9.60 2.48
N ILE A 78 -3.30 10.17 2.30
CA ILE A 78 -2.04 9.52 1.96
C ILE A 78 -0.97 9.81 3.03
N SER A 79 -1.31 10.34 4.22
CA SER A 79 -0.29 10.66 5.23
C SER A 79 0.22 9.44 6.02
N GLY A 80 0.84 8.49 5.33
CA GLY A 80 2.10 7.94 5.80
C GLY A 80 3.17 8.56 4.92
N LYS A 81 3.90 9.58 5.44
CA LYS A 81 4.83 10.48 4.72
C LYS A 81 5.33 9.91 3.38
N GLN A 82 4.95 10.56 2.27
CA GLN A 82 5.48 10.31 0.92
C GLN A 82 6.94 10.77 0.84
N ASP A 83 7.83 9.99 1.44
CA ASP A 83 9.24 9.98 1.04
C ASP A 83 9.40 8.84 0.02
N GLU A 84 10.40 8.92 -0.86
CA GLU A 84 10.55 8.18 -2.13
C GLU A 84 10.51 6.65 -2.05
N ALA A 85 10.40 6.08 -0.85
CA ALA A 85 10.14 4.68 -0.63
C ALA A 85 8.65 4.49 -0.25
N GLN A 86 7.87 3.90 -1.17
CA GLN A 86 6.52 3.37 -0.91
C GLN A 86 6.53 2.14 0.03
N ASP A 87 7.41 2.21 1.04
CA ASP A 87 7.63 1.21 2.07
C ASP A 87 6.37 1.02 2.91
N LEU A 88 6.28 -0.14 3.58
CA LEU A 88 5.18 -0.51 4.49
C LEU A 88 4.77 0.64 5.42
N LYS A 89 5.73 1.45 5.88
CA LYS A 89 5.52 2.61 6.76
C LYS A 89 4.59 3.68 6.18
N GLY A 90 4.62 3.93 4.87
CA GLY A 90 3.74 4.90 4.19
C GLY A 90 2.31 4.40 3.97
N ARG A 91 2.09 3.09 4.21
CA ARG A 91 0.83 2.38 3.94
C ARG A 91 0.05 2.03 5.20
N TRP A 92 0.71 2.05 6.36
CA TRP A 92 0.09 1.83 7.68
C TRP A 92 -0.73 3.04 8.12
N GLY A 93 -1.71 2.83 9.01
CA GLY A 93 -2.59 3.91 9.46
C GLY A 93 -3.67 4.29 8.44
N PHE A 94 -3.83 3.52 7.36
CA PHE A 94 -4.85 3.79 6.36
C PHE A 94 -6.23 3.39 6.89
N ASN A 95 -7.24 4.19 6.57
CA ASN A 95 -8.62 3.88 6.93
C ASN A 95 -9.53 4.18 5.74
N ALA A 96 -10.00 3.11 5.08
CA ALA A 96 -10.83 3.21 3.89
C ALA A 96 -12.17 3.91 4.16
N GLN A 97 -12.79 3.66 5.32
CA GLN A 97 -14.06 4.29 5.70
C GLN A 97 -13.89 5.80 5.84
N LYS A 98 -12.87 6.23 6.59
CA LYS A 98 -12.56 7.65 6.77
C LYS A 98 -12.29 8.34 5.44
N LEU A 99 -11.58 7.68 4.52
CA LEU A 99 -11.36 8.22 3.16
C LEU A 99 -12.68 8.42 2.42
N ILE A 100 -13.54 7.41 2.39
CA ILE A 100 -14.83 7.46 1.71
C ILE A 100 -15.70 8.59 2.29
N GLU A 101 -15.80 8.69 3.62
CA GLU A 101 -16.56 9.73 4.32
C GLU A 101 -16.01 11.13 4.05
N GLN A 102 -14.70 11.34 4.21
CA GLN A 102 -14.05 12.64 3.98
C GLN A 102 -14.18 13.13 2.55
N LYS A 103 -14.35 12.22 1.59
CA LYS A 103 -14.53 12.53 0.18
C LYS A 103 -15.98 12.57 -0.26
N GLY A 104 -16.94 12.32 0.65
CA GLY A 104 -18.36 12.24 0.29
C GLY A 104 -18.64 11.16 -0.76
N LEU A 105 -17.82 10.10 -0.78
CA LEU A 105 -18.00 8.96 -1.68
C LEU A 105 -18.98 7.97 -1.06
N LYS A 106 -19.54 7.11 -1.90
CA LYS A 106 -20.37 5.98 -1.51
C LYS A 106 -19.65 4.70 -1.91
N ALA A 107 -19.58 3.72 -1.02
CA ALA A 107 -19.15 2.38 -1.38
C ALA A 107 -20.20 1.73 -2.30
N GLU A 108 -19.79 1.32 -3.49
CA GLU A 108 -20.66 0.75 -4.52
C GLU A 108 -20.51 -0.76 -4.62
N ALA A 109 -19.30 -1.27 -4.39
CA ALA A 109 -19.02 -2.69 -4.37
C ALA A 109 -17.86 -3.01 -3.42
N ALA A 110 -17.84 -4.25 -2.93
CA ALA A 110 -16.71 -4.77 -2.18
C ALA A 110 -16.48 -6.25 -2.50
N ASN A 111 -15.23 -6.68 -2.42
CA ASN A 111 -14.85 -8.09 -2.49
C ASN A 111 -13.76 -8.38 -1.45
N VAL A 112 -13.64 -9.62 -0.99
CA VAL A 112 -12.69 -10.03 0.05
C VAL A 112 -11.92 -11.25 -0.40
N MET A 113 -10.61 -11.21 -0.20
CA MET A 113 -9.70 -12.34 -0.41
C MET A 113 -9.01 -12.68 0.91
N GLY A 114 -9.14 -13.92 1.38
CA GLY A 114 -8.41 -14.41 2.55
C GLY A 114 -7.09 -15.06 2.14
N MET A 115 -5.98 -14.67 2.76
CA MET A 115 -4.65 -15.23 2.47
C MET A 115 -3.93 -15.64 3.75
N HIS A 116 -3.34 -16.83 3.74
CA HIS A 116 -2.52 -17.33 4.83
C HIS A 116 -1.04 -17.00 4.62
N GLY A 117 -0.32 -16.84 5.72
CA GLY A 117 1.13 -16.77 5.71
C GLY A 117 1.74 -18.08 5.22
N THR A 118 2.65 -17.99 4.25
CA THR A 118 3.49 -19.10 3.78
C THR A 118 4.96 -18.73 3.98
N LEU A 119 5.87 -19.69 3.81
CA LEU A 119 7.30 -19.39 3.84
C LEU A 119 7.69 -18.36 2.75
N ALA A 120 7.02 -18.41 1.59
CA ALA A 120 7.21 -17.44 0.52
C ALA A 120 6.79 -16.02 0.92
N SER A 121 5.64 -15.86 1.61
CA SER A 121 5.22 -14.55 2.09
C SER A 121 6.12 -14.03 3.22
N ALA A 122 6.72 -14.92 4.01
CA ALA A 122 7.73 -14.56 5.01
C ALA A 122 8.96 -13.90 4.36
N VAL A 123 9.49 -14.51 3.29
CA VAL A 123 10.66 -13.97 2.57
C VAL A 123 10.33 -12.61 1.94
N THR A 124 9.17 -12.48 1.31
CA THR A 124 8.70 -11.19 0.76
C THR A 124 8.58 -10.13 1.85
N ASN A 125 8.01 -10.47 3.01
CA ASN A 125 7.83 -9.50 4.09
C ASN A 125 9.17 -9.11 4.75
N VAL A 126 10.10 -10.04 4.93
CA VAL A 126 11.47 -9.73 5.36
C VAL A 126 12.15 -8.77 4.39
N GLY A 127 11.97 -8.97 3.07
CA GLY A 127 12.45 -8.03 2.05
C GLY A 127 11.85 -6.64 2.20
N LEU A 128 10.52 -6.54 2.36
CA LEU A 128 9.81 -5.27 2.53
C LEU A 128 10.18 -4.55 3.85
N MET A 129 10.34 -5.29 4.95
CA MET A 129 10.81 -4.74 6.21
C MET A 129 12.29 -4.30 6.14
N GLY A 130 13.13 -5.05 5.41
CA GLY A 130 14.52 -4.69 5.17
C GLY A 130 14.66 -3.39 4.38
N GLN A 131 13.87 -3.23 3.31
CA GLN A 131 13.80 -1.97 2.55
C GLN A 131 13.34 -0.80 3.42
N ALA A 132 12.30 -1.01 4.24
CA ALA A 132 11.80 -0.02 5.21
C ALA A 132 12.80 0.35 6.32
N ALA A 133 13.75 -0.53 6.64
CA ALA A 133 14.81 -0.25 7.62
C ALA A 133 15.98 0.52 7.00
N VAL A 134 16.29 0.29 5.72
CA VAL A 134 17.36 0.98 4.98
C VAL A 134 16.97 2.42 4.64
N SER A 135 15.70 2.68 4.30
CA SER A 135 15.17 4.03 4.06
C SER A 135 15.16 4.92 5.31
N LYS A 136 15.43 4.37 6.50
CA LYS A 136 15.55 5.12 7.77
C LYS A 136 16.83 5.96 7.83
N ASN A 137 17.83 5.74 6.97
CA ASN A 137 19.12 6.42 7.05
C ASN A 137 19.33 7.39 5.87
N PRO A 138 19.05 8.71 6.02
CA PRO A 138 19.22 9.68 4.93
C PRO A 138 20.68 9.90 4.50
N GLN A 139 21.65 9.20 5.11
CA GLN A 139 23.06 9.21 4.70
C GLN A 139 23.46 8.03 3.78
N SER A 140 22.58 7.05 3.52
CA SER A 140 22.96 5.91 2.65
C SER A 140 22.83 6.19 1.16
N SER A 141 21.99 7.15 0.75
CA SER A 141 21.85 7.58 -0.65
C SER A 141 23.07 8.37 -1.16
N GLU A 142 23.81 9.06 -0.28
CA GLU A 142 25.08 9.71 -0.65
C GLU A 142 26.24 8.72 -0.81
N ILE A 143 26.22 7.58 -0.10
CA ILE A 143 27.30 6.59 -0.23
C ILE A 143 27.18 5.83 -1.56
N ILE A 144 25.97 5.56 -2.05
CA ILE A 144 25.77 4.85 -3.33
C ILE A 144 26.12 5.75 -4.54
N SER A 145 25.95 7.07 -4.46
CA SER A 145 26.39 7.98 -5.53
C SER A 145 27.92 8.10 -5.59
N LEU A 146 28.63 7.95 -4.46
CA LEU A 146 30.09 7.99 -4.41
C LEU A 146 30.77 6.74 -4.99
N PHE A 147 30.09 5.59 -5.04
CA PHE A 147 30.64 4.36 -5.65
C PHE A 147 30.39 4.24 -7.17
N ASN A 148 29.45 5.02 -7.73
CA ASN A 148 29.20 5.07 -9.18
C ASN A 148 29.87 6.26 -9.90
N SER A 149 30.64 7.08 -9.18
CA SER A 149 31.32 8.27 -9.74
C SER A 149 32.84 8.10 -9.86
N SER A 150 33.40 6.91 -9.60
CA SER A 150 34.86 6.68 -9.69
C SER A 150 35.35 6.26 -11.09
N GLU A 151 34.48 6.21 -12.09
CA GLU A 151 34.90 6.21 -13.49
C GLU A 151 34.55 7.56 -14.11
N ILE A 152 35.49 8.50 -14.09
CA ILE A 152 35.78 9.46 -15.17
C ILE A 152 37.05 10.26 -14.78
N ASN A 153 38.07 10.09 -15.62
CA ASN A 153 39.23 10.97 -15.86
C ASN A 153 40.34 11.08 -14.81
N MET A 154 41.44 10.36 -15.05
CA MET A 154 42.75 11.00 -15.09
C MET A 154 43.72 10.24 -16.02
N PHE A 155 44.19 10.99 -17.02
CA PHE A 155 45.18 10.71 -18.09
C PHE A 155 44.69 10.02 -19.36
#